data_AF-W6NAM5-F1
#
_entry.id   AF-W6NAM5-F1
#
_cell.length_a   1.000
_cell.length_b   1.000
_cell.length_c   1.000
_cell.angle_alpha   90.00
_cell.angle_beta   90.00
_cell.angle_gamma   90.00
#
_symmetry.space_group_name_H-M   'P 1'
#
loop_
_entity.id
_entity.type
_entity.pdbx_description
1 polymer ?
#
loop_
_entity_poly.entity_id
_entity_poly.type
_entity_poly.pdbx_seq_one_letter_code
_entity_poly.pdbx_strand_id
1 'polypeptide(L)'
;MTSILKQNKTVAAAESVDLWFDELQQNGVPYDNVMTMAVFNRGVGHYTQLVWQWSNKIGCAVEWCSDMTFVACEYDSAGNYLGMPIYEVGNPCTNNEDCKCTNCVCSR
;
A
#
# COMPACT_ATOMS: atom_id res chain seq x y z
N MET A 1 -6.08 -5.22 12.08
CA MET A 1 -7.17 -4.65 12.91
C MET A 1 -6.74 -4.82 14.36
N THR A 2 -6.65 -3.74 15.14
CA THR A 2 -6.17 -3.82 16.53
C THR A 2 -7.36 -4.06 17.47
N SER A 3 -7.24 -5.03 18.40
CA SER A 3 -8.23 -5.23 19.46
C SER A 3 -8.09 -4.22 20.60
N ILE A 4 -7.28 -3.18 20.40
CA ILE A 4 -6.98 -2.17 21.41
C ILE A 4 -8.09 -1.14 21.37
N LEU A 5 -8.81 -0.99 22.48
CA LEU A 5 -9.83 0.03 22.64
C LEU A 5 -9.20 1.40 22.83
N LYS A 6 -9.77 2.42 22.17
CA LYS A 6 -9.38 3.83 22.31
C LYS A 6 -7.88 4.07 22.16
N GLN A 7 -7.24 3.39 21.22
CA GLN A 7 -5.82 3.58 20.93
C GLN A 7 -5.59 5.03 20.45
N ASN A 8 -4.42 5.59 20.75
CA ASN A 8 -4.02 6.88 20.20
C ASN A 8 -4.11 6.82 18.66
N LYS A 9 -4.84 7.76 18.04
CA LYS A 9 -5.15 7.70 16.61
C LYS A 9 -3.89 7.72 15.72
N THR A 10 -2.88 8.51 16.08
CA THR A 10 -1.62 8.61 15.33
C THR A 10 -0.81 7.31 15.44
N VAL A 11 -0.77 6.71 16.63
CA VAL A 11 -0.10 5.42 16.84
C VAL A 11 -0.81 4.31 16.05
N ALA A 12 -2.14 4.25 16.13
CA ALA A 12 -2.94 3.27 15.40
C ALA A 12 -2.75 3.38 13.88
N ALA A 13 -2.66 4.61 13.36
CA ALA A 13 -2.38 4.86 11.95
C ALA A 13 -1.00 4.33 11.54
N ALA A 14 0.06 4.68 12.29
CA ALA A 14 1.42 4.23 12.02
C ALA A 14 1.54 2.70 12.07
N GLU A 15 1.08 2.08 13.17
CA GLU A 15 1.13 0.62 13.33
C GLU A 15 0.34 -0.11 12.25
N SER A 16 -0.81 0.43 11.80
CA SER A 16 -1.59 -0.22 10.73
C SER A 16 -0.85 -0.19 9.40
N VAL A 17 -0.22 0.93 9.05
CA VAL A 17 0.58 1.05 7.83
C VAL A 17 1.80 0.13 7.88
N ASP A 18 2.49 0.05 9.03
CA ASP A 18 3.62 -0.87 9.22
C ASP A 18 3.17 -2.32 9.03
N LEU A 19 2.07 -2.73 9.67
CA LEU A 19 1.52 -4.08 9.53
C LEU A 19 1.12 -4.43 8.10
N TRP A 20 0.53 -3.48 7.36
CA TRP A 20 0.20 -3.66 5.95
C TRP A 20 1.45 -3.76 5.08
N PHE A 21 2.48 -2.97 5.36
CA PHE A 21 3.73 -2.99 4.59
C PHE A 21 4.53 -4.27 4.84
N ASP A 22 4.53 -4.76 6.08
CA ASP A 22 5.25 -5.96 6.52
C ASP A 22 4.77 -7.25 5.84
N GLU A 23 3.60 -7.24 5.17
CA GLU A 23 3.13 -8.37 4.36
C GLU A 23 4.15 -8.77 3.29
N LEU A 24 4.93 -7.83 2.76
CA LEU A 24 6.02 -8.15 1.82
C LEU A 24 7.04 -9.07 2.48
N GLN A 25 7.49 -8.73 3.68
CA GLN A 25 8.51 -9.51 4.39
C GLN A 25 7.97 -10.88 4.82
N GLN A 26 6.70 -10.95 5.22
CA GLN A 26 6.08 -12.16 5.75
C GLN A 26 5.69 -13.16 4.65
N ASN A 27 5.12 -12.66 3.54
CA ASN A 27 4.45 -13.50 2.55
C ASN A 27 5.14 -13.47 1.17
N GLY A 28 5.88 -12.41 0.86
CA GLY A 28 6.68 -12.29 -0.35
C GLY A 28 5.89 -12.07 -1.65
N VAL A 29 6.44 -11.20 -2.51
CA VAL A 29 5.97 -10.96 -3.89
C VAL A 29 7.00 -11.52 -4.88
N PRO A 30 6.57 -12.14 -6.00
CA PRO A 30 7.50 -12.68 -6.99
C PRO A 30 8.32 -11.58 -7.69
N TYR A 31 9.47 -11.97 -8.26
CA TYR A 31 10.38 -11.06 -8.95
C TYR A 31 9.79 -10.36 -10.18
N ASP A 32 8.82 -10.98 -10.86
CA ASP A 32 8.12 -10.37 -11.99
C ASP A 32 7.12 -9.28 -11.56
N ASN A 33 6.88 -9.15 -10.25
CA ASN A 33 6.06 -8.11 -9.62
C ASN A 33 4.63 -8.04 -10.13
N VAL A 34 4.07 -9.16 -10.63
CA VAL A 34 2.70 -9.23 -11.17
C VAL A 34 1.71 -9.68 -10.11
N MET A 35 0.60 -8.94 -9.97
CA MET A 35 -0.51 -9.29 -9.11
C MET A 35 -1.35 -10.42 -9.73
N THR A 36 -0.94 -11.67 -9.55
CA THR A 36 -1.77 -12.83 -9.92
C THR A 36 -2.72 -13.22 -8.79
N MET A 37 -3.75 -14.03 -9.09
CA MET A 37 -4.63 -14.58 -8.04
C MET A 37 -3.82 -15.40 -7.00
N ALA A 38 -2.79 -16.13 -7.45
CA ALA A 38 -1.92 -16.89 -6.56
C ALA A 38 -1.07 -16.00 -5.64
N VAL A 39 -0.70 -14.79 -6.10
CA VAL A 39 -0.01 -13.79 -5.28
C VAL A 39 -0.97 -13.13 -4.31
N PHE A 40 -2.15 -12.69 -4.77
CA PHE A 40 -3.18 -12.10 -3.92
C PHE A 40 -3.55 -13.03 -2.74
N ASN A 41 -3.73 -14.32 -3.02
CA ASN A 41 -4.05 -15.35 -2.02
C ASN A 41 -2.94 -15.60 -0.98
N ARG A 42 -1.75 -15.01 -1.13
CA ARG A 42 -0.71 -15.02 -0.09
C ARG A 42 -0.99 -14.03 1.04
N GLY A 43 -1.98 -13.14 0.89
CA GLY A 43 -2.23 -12.08 1.87
C GLY A 43 -1.21 -10.95 1.78
N VAL A 44 -0.93 -10.47 0.56
CA VAL A 44 -0.07 -9.30 0.30
C VAL A 44 -0.86 -8.08 -0.19
N GLY A 45 -2.20 -8.18 -0.17
CA GLY A 45 -3.08 -7.20 -0.80
C GLY A 45 -3.01 -5.81 -0.17
N HIS A 46 -2.67 -5.68 1.11
CA HIS A 46 -2.51 -4.36 1.73
C HIS A 46 -1.17 -3.76 1.32
N TYR A 47 -0.08 -4.53 1.39
CA TYR A 47 1.24 -4.09 0.89
C TYR A 47 1.13 -3.62 -0.56
N THR A 48 0.56 -4.44 -1.44
CA THR A 48 0.53 -4.10 -2.87
C THR A 48 -0.34 -2.90 -3.18
N GLN A 49 -1.38 -2.62 -2.39
CA GLN A 49 -2.15 -1.39 -2.53
C GLN A 49 -1.36 -0.16 -2.05
N LEU A 50 -0.57 -0.28 -0.97
CA LEU A 50 0.32 0.79 -0.49
C LEU A 50 1.36 1.20 -1.53
N VAL A 51 1.95 0.23 -2.23
CA VAL A 51 3.02 0.47 -3.21
C VAL A 51 2.54 0.45 -4.67
N TRP A 52 1.23 0.53 -4.91
CA TRP A 52 0.68 0.47 -6.25
C TRP A 52 1.03 1.73 -7.04
N GLN A 53 1.75 1.59 -8.16
CA GLN A 53 2.32 2.72 -8.91
C GLN A 53 1.32 3.84 -9.24
N TRP A 54 0.07 3.49 -9.54
CA TRP A 54 -0.95 4.43 -10.00
C TRP A 54 -1.85 4.98 -8.89
N SER A 55 -1.67 4.53 -7.65
CA SER A 55 -2.42 5.01 -6.48
C SER A 55 -1.74 6.24 -5.90
N ASN A 56 -2.07 7.43 -6.41
CA ASN A 56 -1.37 8.68 -6.08
C ASN A 56 -2.16 9.62 -5.15
N LYS A 57 -3.35 9.22 -4.72
CA LYS A 57 -4.13 9.89 -3.67
C LYS A 57 -4.56 8.87 -2.63
N ILE A 58 -4.54 9.31 -1.38
CA ILE A 58 -4.90 8.50 -0.23
C ILE A 58 -5.76 9.32 0.72
N GLY A 59 -6.77 8.67 1.30
CA GLY A 59 -7.55 9.21 2.42
C GLY A 59 -7.68 8.14 3.50
N CYS A 60 -7.35 8.49 4.74
CA CYS A 60 -7.40 7.55 5.86
C CYS A 60 -8.31 8.07 6.97
N ALA A 61 -8.92 7.15 7.69
CA ALA A 61 -9.68 7.40 8.90
C ALA A 61 -9.27 6.44 10.01
N VAL A 62 -9.23 6.97 11.22
CA VAL A 62 -9.04 6.18 12.45
C VAL A 62 -10.23 6.44 13.35
N GLU A 63 -10.97 5.41 13.71
CA GLU A 63 -12.08 5.53 14.64
C GLU A 63 -12.12 4.54 15.79
N TRP A 64 -12.66 5.02 16.91
CA TRP A 64 -12.94 4.20 18.07
C TRP A 64 -14.33 3.59 17.95
N CYS A 65 -14.38 2.29 17.71
CA CYS A 65 -15.60 1.49 17.74
C CYS A 65 -15.86 0.98 19.18
N SER A 66 -16.98 0.28 19.39
CA SER A 66 -17.33 -0.29 20.69
C SER A 66 -16.32 -1.32 21.20
N ASP A 67 -15.69 -2.05 20.29
CA ASP A 67 -14.89 -3.25 20.53
C ASP A 67 -13.49 -3.20 19.91
N MET A 68 -13.15 -2.14 19.17
CA MET A 68 -11.84 -1.99 18.54
C MET A 68 -11.50 -0.52 18.22
N THR A 69 -10.24 -0.28 17.88
CA THR A 69 -9.84 0.90 17.10
C THR A 69 -9.73 0.47 15.63
N PHE A 70 -10.57 1.05 14.78
CA PHE A 70 -10.62 0.75 13.36
C PHE A 70 -9.79 1.76 12.57
N VAL A 71 -8.94 1.25 11.67
CA VAL A 71 -8.13 2.05 10.76
C VAL A 71 -8.43 1.60 9.35
N ALA A 72 -8.77 2.55 8.49
CA ALA A 72 -9.00 2.30 7.07
C ALA A 72 -8.35 3.40 6.24
N CYS A 73 -7.80 3.01 5.10
CA CYS A 73 -7.32 3.91 4.07
C CYS A 73 -7.94 3.51 2.73
N GLU A 74 -8.35 4.51 1.97
CA GLU A 74 -8.87 4.38 0.62
C GLU A 74 -7.92 5.06 -0.36
N TYR A 75 -7.82 4.53 -1.57
CA TYR A 75 -6.83 4.91 -2.57
C TYR A 75 -7.50 5.28 -3.89
N ASP A 76 -7.06 6.40 -4.48
CA ASP A 76 -7.42 6.80 -5.84
C ASP A 76 -6.12 6.99 -6.66
N SER A 77 -5.92 6.28 -7.77
CA SER A 77 -6.75 5.20 -8.33
C SER A 77 -6.68 3.90 -7.50
N ALA A 78 -7.68 3.02 -7.63
CA ALA A 78 -7.64 1.70 -6.99
C ALA A 78 -6.51 0.83 -7.55
N GLY A 79 -5.92 -0.03 -6.72
CA GLY A 79 -4.88 -0.97 -7.09
C GLY A 79 -5.33 -2.42 -7.14
N ASN A 80 -4.38 -3.34 -6.96
CA ASN A 80 -4.62 -4.79 -6.87
C ASN A 80 -5.36 -5.41 -8.06
N TYR A 81 -5.23 -4.81 -9.24
CA TYR A 81 -5.79 -5.38 -10.46
C TYR A 81 -5.07 -6.68 -10.83
N LEU A 82 -5.83 -7.76 -10.95
CA LEU A 82 -5.28 -9.06 -11.31
C LEU A 82 -4.66 -9.02 -12.71
N GLY A 83 -3.46 -9.59 -12.86
CA GLY A 83 -2.69 -9.61 -14.10
C GLY A 83 -1.87 -8.35 -14.37
N MET A 84 -1.98 -7.32 -13.54
CA MET A 84 -1.20 -6.08 -13.68
C MET A 84 0.06 -6.12 -12.81
N PRO A 85 1.14 -5.45 -13.23
CA PRO A 85 2.29 -5.22 -12.35
C PRO A 85 1.88 -4.32 -11.18
N ILE A 86 2.40 -4.60 -9.99
CA ILE A 86 2.21 -3.75 -8.79
C ILE A 86 2.84 -2.37 -9.03
N TYR A 87 4.06 -2.40 -9.58
CA TYR A 87 4.76 -1.26 -10.17
C TYR A 87 5.71 -1.75 -11.27
N GLU A 88 6.09 -0.85 -12.18
CA GLU A 88 7.09 -1.12 -13.20
C GLU A 88 8.47 -1.34 -12.56
N VAL A 89 9.03 -2.53 -12.77
CA VAL A 89 10.39 -2.85 -12.31
C VAL A 89 11.41 -2.13 -13.18
N GLY A 90 12.28 -1.34 -12.56
CA GLY A 90 13.30 -0.56 -13.25
C GLY A 90 14.18 0.23 -12.28
N ASN A 91 15.10 1.00 -12.84
CA ASN A 91 15.92 1.91 -12.04
C ASN A 91 15.08 3.11 -11.57
N PRO A 92 15.28 3.60 -10.33
CA PRO A 92 14.69 4.86 -9.87
C PRO A 92 15.07 6.03 -10.78
N CYS A 93 14.22 7.05 -10.82
CA CYS A 93 14.48 8.26 -11.59
C CYS A 93 15.81 8.92 -11.19
N THR A 94 16.45 9.54 -12.16
CA THR A 94 17.65 10.37 -12.00
C THR A 94 17.35 11.85 -12.21
N ASN A 95 16.35 12.14 -13.04
CA ASN A 95 15.86 13.46 -13.36
C ASN A 95 14.35 13.39 -13.66
N ASN A 96 13.71 14.53 -13.89
CA ASN A 96 12.25 14.58 -14.11
C ASN A 96 11.78 13.92 -15.41
N GLU A 97 12.64 13.78 -16.43
CA GLU A 97 12.29 13.13 -17.71
C GLU A 97 12.14 11.61 -17.55
N ASP A 98 12.73 11.03 -16.51
CA ASP A 98 12.60 9.60 -16.20
C ASP A 98 11.23 9.27 -15.60
N CYS A 99 10.48 10.26 -15.10
CA CYS A 99 9.18 10.06 -14.47
C CYS A 99 8.07 9.86 -15.51
N LYS A 100 7.50 8.66 -15.56
CA LYS A 100 6.42 8.29 -16.50
C LYS A 100 5.01 8.72 -16.04
N CYS A 101 4.89 9.89 -15.42
CA CYS A 101 3.60 10.43 -14.96
C CYS A 101 3.53 11.95 -15.07
N THR A 102 2.30 12.47 -15.23
CA THR A 102 2.06 13.91 -15.44
C THR A 102 2.37 14.70 -14.17
N ASN A 103 3.19 15.75 -14.30
CA ASN A 103 3.62 16.64 -13.21
C ASN A 103 4.39 15.95 -12.07
N CYS A 104 4.96 14.77 -12.33
CA CYS A 104 5.84 14.12 -11.39
C CYS A 104 7.22 14.77 -11.41
N VAL A 105 7.78 14.95 -10.22
CA VAL A 105 9.18 15.38 -10.04
C VAL A 105 9.96 14.22 -9.48
N CYS A 106 11.20 14.05 -9.95
CA CYS A 106 12.10 13.09 -9.36
C CYS A 106 12.56 13.63 -8.00
N SER A 107 12.07 13.03 -6.91
CA SER A 107 12.51 13.31 -5.55
C SER A 107 13.45 12.21 -5.12
N ARG A 108 14.70 12.57 -4.78
CA ARG A 108 15.71 11.69 -4.21
C ARG A 108 15.95 12.00 -2.75
#